data_AF-A0A0M0T6P1-F1
#
_entry.id   AF-A0A0M0T6P1-F1
#
_cell.length_a   1.000
_cell.length_b   1.000
_cell.length_c   1.000
_cell.angle_alpha   90.00
_cell.angle_beta   90.00
_cell.angle_gamma   90.00
#
_symmetry.space_group_name_H-M   'P 1'
#
loop_
_entity.id
_entity.type
_entity.pdbx_description
1 polymer ?
#
loop_
_entity_poly.entity_id
_entity_poly.type
_entity_poly.pdbx_seq_one_letter_code
_entity_poly.pdbx_strand_id
1 'polypeptide(L)' 'MRTDGTHIELGWASALRRPIILVTEKPFDNSASHLLKGLSAIAYVHHIPLNDFVYDPAILSHTIQSIIEKKVTPKSSAVA' A
#
# COMPACT_ATOMS: atom_id res chain seq x y z
N MET A 1 7.85 -9.60 9.77
CA MET A 1 6.46 -9.89 10.20
C MET A 1 6.01 -11.19 9.56
N ARG A 2 5.58 -12.16 10.35
CA ARG A 2 4.90 -13.37 9.86
C ARG A 2 3.68 -13.61 10.75
N THR A 3 2.56 -13.00 10.37
CA THR A 3 1.23 -13.32 10.87
C THR A 3 0.48 -13.85 9.67
N ASP A 4 0.24 -15.17 9.62
CA ASP A 4 -0.27 -15.83 8.41
C ASP A 4 -1.58 -15.21 7.90
N GLY A 5 -2.40 -14.66 8.80
CA GLY A 5 -3.61 -13.91 8.44
C GLY A 5 -3.35 -12.68 7.57
N THR A 6 -2.30 -11.91 7.86
CA THR A 6 -1.99 -10.68 7.11
C THR A 6 -1.57 -10.99 5.67
N HIS A 7 -0.87 -12.10 5.43
CA HIS A 7 -0.53 -12.52 4.07
C HIS A 7 -1.78 -12.89 3.24
N ILE A 8 -2.77 -13.51 3.87
CA ILE A 8 -4.06 -13.81 3.23
C ILE A 8 -4.81 -12.52 2.90
N GLU A 9 -4.91 -11.60 3.84
CA GLU A 9 -5.57 -10.30 3.66
C GLU A 9 -4.92 -9.47 2.54
N LEU A 10 -3.59 -9.46 2.47
CA LEU A 10 -2.86 -8.82 1.37
C LEU A 10 -3.17 -9.46 0.01
N GLY A 11 -3.28 -10.80 -0.02
CA GLY A 11 -3.73 -11.53 -1.21
C GLY A 11 -5.12 -11.08 -1.67
N TRP A 12 -6.08 -10.98 -0.74
CA TRP A 12 -7.44 -10.52 -1.05
C TRP A 12 -7.49 -9.05 -1.50
N ALA A 13 -6.81 -8.16 -0.78
CA ALA A 13 -6.77 -6.75 -1.13
C ALA A 13 -6.16 -6.53 -2.53
N SER A 14 -5.09 -7.26 -2.85
CA SER A 14 -4.46 -7.26 -4.17
C SER A 14 -5.42 -7.75 -5.26
N ALA A 15 -6.06 -8.90 -5.05
CA ALA A 15 -6.99 -9.48 -6.04
C ALA A 15 -8.20 -8.56 -6.31
N LEU A 16 -8.69 -7.85 -5.28
CA LEU A 16 -9.80 -6.90 -5.36
C LEU A 16 -9.38 -5.51 -5.86
N ARG A 17 -8.11 -5.31 -6.25
CA ARG A 17 -7.53 -4.02 -6.66
C ARG A 17 -7.80 -2.90 -5.64
N ARG A 18 -7.80 -3.25 -4.36
CA ARG A 18 -7.93 -2.29 -3.27
C ARG A 18 -6.55 -1.64 -3.04
N PRO A 19 -6.47 -0.33 -2.84
CA PRO A 19 -5.25 0.31 -2.35
C PRO A 19 -4.82 -0.33 -1.03
N ILE A 20 -3.53 -0.62 -0.90
CA ILE A 20 -2.94 -1.22 0.29
C ILE A 20 -1.99 -0.19 0.90
N ILE A 21 -2.15 0.11 2.19
CA ILE A 21 -1.20 0.94 2.94
C ILE A 21 -0.51 0.03 3.95
N LEU A 22 0.80 -0.14 3.81
CA LEU A 22 1.63 -0.91 4.72
C LEU A 22 2.30 0.05 5.71
N VAL A 23 1.97 -0.09 6.99
CA VAL A 23 2.66 0.62 8.09
C VAL A 23 3.65 -0.33 8.73
N THR A 24 4.94 -0.17 8.44
CA THR A 24 5.99 -1.08 8.93
C THR A 24 7.37 -0.46 8.77
N GLU A 25 8.34 -0.82 9.61
CA GLU A 25 9.73 -0.33 9.44
C GLU A 25 10.44 -0.95 8.24
N LYS A 26 10.03 -2.16 7.83
CA LYS A 26 10.75 -2.97 6.84
C LYS A 26 9.78 -3.71 5.92
N PRO A 27 9.21 -3.02 4.92
CA PRO A 27 8.16 -3.60 4.08
C PRO A 27 8.69 -4.73 3.19
N PHE A 28 9.96 -4.66 2.78
CA PHE A 28 10.56 -5.55 1.77
C PHE A 28 12.02 -5.95 2.10
N ASP A 29 12.36 -6.09 3.39
CA ASP A 29 13.65 -6.64 3.84
C ASP A 29 13.92 -8.01 3.17
N ASN A 30 15.18 -8.41 3.05
CA ASN A 30 15.57 -9.74 2.53
C ASN A 30 14.85 -10.91 3.21
N SER A 31 14.48 -10.77 4.49
CA SER A 31 13.66 -11.69 5.28
C SER A 31 12.16 -11.67 4.98
N ALA A 32 11.67 -10.68 4.22
CA ALA A 32 10.28 -10.62 3.78
C ALA A 32 9.97 -11.73 2.77
N SER A 33 8.73 -12.20 2.77
CA SER A 33 8.28 -13.22 1.81
C SER A 33 8.34 -12.69 0.39
N HIS A 34 8.55 -13.59 -0.58
CA HIS A 34 8.47 -13.26 -2.01
C HIS A 34 7.14 -12.60 -2.38
N LEU A 35 6.05 -12.98 -1.70
CA LEU A 35 4.74 -12.35 -1.86
C LEU A 35 4.78 -10.86 -1.53
N LEU A 36 5.35 -10.48 -0.39
CA LEU A 36 5.50 -9.06 -0.02
C LEU A 36 6.38 -8.33 -1.03
N LYS A 37 7.54 -8.91 -1.39
CA LYS A 37 8.47 -8.31 -2.37
C LYS A 37 7.83 -8.08 -3.74
N GLY A 38 6.96 -8.99 -4.19
CA GLY A 38 6.23 -8.89 -5.45
C GLY A 38 4.96 -8.04 -5.38
N LEU A 39 4.44 -7.74 -4.18
CA LEU A 39 3.15 -7.07 -4.02
C LEU A 39 3.13 -5.68 -4.66
N SER A 40 4.20 -4.92 -4.53
CA SER A 40 4.33 -3.59 -5.14
C SER A 40 4.37 -3.63 -6.68
N ALA A 41 4.71 -4.78 -7.27
CA ALA A 41 4.71 -4.96 -8.73
C ALA A 41 3.31 -5.28 -9.28
N ILE A 42 2.41 -5.82 -8.46
CA ILE A 42 1.09 -6.31 -8.91
C ILE A 42 -0.11 -5.56 -8.31
N ALA A 43 0.11 -4.76 -7.26
CA ALA A 43 -0.93 -4.03 -6.54
C ALA A 43 -0.49 -2.60 -6.24
N TYR A 44 -1.48 -1.74 -5.96
CA TYR A 44 -1.23 -0.36 -5.57
C TYR A 44 -0.91 -0.29 -4.08
N VAL A 45 0.39 -0.28 -3.75
CA VAL A 45 0.89 -0.33 -2.38
C VAL A 45 1.54 1.00 -2.02
N HIS A 46 1.11 1.58 -0.90
CA HIS A 46 1.77 2.68 -0.22
C HIS A 46 2.50 2.16 1.01
N HIS A 47 3.67 2.72 1.28
CA HIS A 47 4.44 2.41 2.47
C HIS A 47 4.53 3.63 3.35
N ILE A 48 4.22 3.44 4.64
CA ILE A 48 4.43 4.41 5.70
C ILE A 48 5.40 3.76 6.69
N PRO A 49 6.59 4.35 6.92
CA PRO A 49 7.49 3.88 7.97
C PRO A 49 6.78 3.92 9.33
N LEU A 50 6.94 2.87 10.13
CA LEU A 50 6.27 2.80 11.44
C LEU A 50 6.66 3.98 12.34
N ASN A 51 7.93 4.39 12.30
CA ASN A 51 8.41 5.52 13.10
C ASN A 51 7.76 6.84 12.70
N ASP A 52 7.56 7.07 11.41
CA ASP A 52 6.87 8.26 10.91
C ASP A 52 5.41 8.25 11.35
N PHE A 53 4.74 7.10 11.30
CA PHE A 53 3.36 6.96 11.78
C PHE A 53 3.23 7.16 13.30
N VAL A 54 4.19 6.67 14.09
CA VAL A 54 4.21 6.85 15.55
C VAL A 54 4.45 8.31 15.91
N TYR A 55 5.32 9.00 15.17
CA TYR A 55 5.61 10.42 15.38
C TYR A 55 4.45 11.32 14.95
N ASP A 56 3.85 11.04 13.79
CA ASP A 56 2.71 11.77 13.26
C ASP A 56 1.65 10.83 12.65
N PRO A 57 0.62 10.43 13.43
CA PRO A 57 -0.45 9.58 12.92
C PRO A 57 -1.28 10.22 11.80
N ALA A 58 -1.24 11.55 11.64
CA ALA A 58 -2.00 12.24 10.58
C ALA A 58 -1.51 11.84 9.18
N ILE A 59 -0.26 11.37 9.04
CA ILE A 59 0.30 10.87 7.79
C ILE A 59 -0.56 9.79 7.12
N LEU A 60 -1.28 8.98 7.90
CA LEU A 60 -2.20 7.96 7.37
C LEU A 60 -3.39 8.63 6.67
N SER A 61 -3.98 9.64 7.30
CA SER A 61 -5.12 10.39 6.74
C SER A 61 -4.71 11.11 5.45
N HIS A 62 -3.56 11.78 5.45
CA HIS A 62 -3.01 12.43 4.26
C HIS A 62 -2.75 11.44 3.12
N THR A 63 -2.23 10.26 3.45
CA THR A 63 -2.00 9.19 2.46
C THR A 63 -3.33 8.72 1.86
N ILE A 64 -4.35 8.49 2.68
CA ILE A 64 -5.69 8.10 2.21
C ILE A 64 -6.29 9.18 1.30
N GLN A 65 -6.20 10.46 1.68
CA GLN A 65 -6.66 11.58 0.85
C GLN A 65 -5.96 11.59 -0.51
N SER A 66 -4.63 11.48 -0.54
CA SER A 66 -3.86 11.43 -1.78
C SER A 66 -4.26 10.26 -2.69
N ILE A 67 -4.55 9.09 -2.11
CA ILE A 67 -5.03 7.92 -2.86
C ILE A 67 -6.41 8.18 -3.48
N ILE A 68 -7.31 8.81 -2.73
CA ILE A 68 -8.65 9.15 -3.23
C ILE A 68 -8.58 10.17 -4.35
N GLU A 69 -7.80 11.24 -4.19
CA GLU A 69 -7.61 12.28 -5.20
C GLU A 69 -7.09 11.72 -6.54
N LYS A 70 -6.13 10.78 -6.48
CA LYS A 70 -5.60 10.07 -7.66
C LYS A 70 -6.63 9.17 -8.34
N LYS A 71 -7.66 8.69 -7.61
CA LYS A 71 -8.77 7.91 -8.18
C LYS A 71 -9.87 8.79 -8.79
N VAL A 72 -10.03 10.01 -8.29
CA VAL A 72 -11.08 10.95 -8.72
C VAL A 72 -10.69 11.75 -9.97
N THR A 73 -9.44 11.72 -10.38
CA THR A 73 -8.97 12.28 -11.67
C THR A 73 -8.85 11.18 -12.74
N PRO A 74 -9.94 10.77 -13.41
CA PRO A 74 -9.82 9.92 -14.60
C PRO A 74 -9.15 10.73 -15.71
N LYS A 75 -8.14 10.12 -16.32
CA LYS A 75 -7.40 10.54 -17.52
C LYS A 75 -8.27 11.37 -18.49
N SER A 76 -8.10 12.70 -18.46
CA SER A 76 -8.45 13.55 -19.61
C SER A 76 -7.32 13.49 -20.64
N SER A 77 -7.71 13.57 -21.91
CA SER A 77 -6.87 13.56 -23.12
C SER A 77 -6.46 12.18 -23.66
N ALA A 78 -7.44 11.48 -24.23
CA ALA A 78 -7.29 11.09 -25.62
C ALA A 78 -7.97 12.18 -26.46
N VAL A 79 -7.19 13.00 -27.16
CA VAL A 79 -7.68 13.84 -28.26
C VAL A 79 -6.96 13.36 -29.51
N ALA A 80 -7.80 12.87 -30.42
CA ALA A 80 -7.67 12.63 -31.86
C ALA A 80 -6.28 12.62 -32.50
#